data_AF-A0A7Y2KK12-F1
#
_entry.id   AF-A0A7Y2KK12-F1
#
_cell.length_a   1.000
_cell.length_b   1.000
_cell.length_c   1.000
_cell.angle_alpha   90.00
_cell.angle_beta   90.00
_cell.angle_gamma   90.00
#
_symmetry.space_group_name_H-M   'P 1'
#
loop_
_entity.id
_entity.type
_entity.pdbx_description
1 polymer ?
#
loop_
_entity_poly.entity_id
_entity_poly.type
_entity_poly.pdbx_seq_one_letter_code
_entity_poly.pdbx_strand_id
1 'polypeptide(L)'
;MTELRKDPIVGRWVIISTERGRRPQDFPREKAVRQEGFCPLCPGSERMTPPEIMVYPNPHTGGDGRWTLRVVPNKFPALRIEGDLGKAGEGIYDKMNGIGAHEVVIETEQHDLDIFDLP
;
A
#
# COMPACT_ATOMS: atom_id res chain seq x y z
N MET A 1 -10.11 25.87 -22.97
CA MET A 1 -10.65 26.64 -21.82
C MET A 1 -9.93 26.21 -20.55
N THR A 2 -9.43 27.17 -19.77
CA THR A 2 -8.77 26.91 -18.48
C THR A 2 -9.65 27.45 -17.36
N GLU A 3 -9.86 26.66 -16.31
CA GLU A 3 -10.68 27.04 -15.15
C GLU A 3 -10.04 26.57 -13.84
N LEU A 4 -10.43 27.21 -12.73
CA LEU A 4 -10.07 26.79 -11.38
C LEU A 4 -11.30 26.18 -10.71
N ARG A 5 -11.16 24.96 -10.19
CA ARG A 5 -12.21 24.28 -9.41
C ARG A 5 -11.71 24.00 -8.00
N LYS A 6 -12.55 24.26 -6.99
CA LYS A 6 -12.23 23.95 -5.60
C LYS A 6 -12.74 22.56 -5.25
N ASP A 7 -11.85 21.72 -4.72
CA ASP A 7 -12.21 20.41 -4.18
C ASP A 7 -12.83 20.61 -2.78
N PRO A 8 -14.09 20.20 -2.56
CA PRO A 8 -14.75 20.37 -1.26
C PRO A 8 -14.26 19.41 -0.18
N ILE A 9 -13.60 18.30 -0.55
CA ILE A 9 -13.13 17.27 0.39
C ILE A 9 -11.82 17.72 1.04
N VAL A 10 -10.86 18.17 0.23
CA VAL A 10 -9.53 18.59 0.72
C VAL A 10 -9.32 20.11 0.73
N GLY A 11 -10.27 20.89 0.23
CA GLY A 11 -10.26 22.36 0.31
C GLY A 11 -9.28 23.09 -0.63
N ARG A 12 -8.61 22.37 -1.53
CA ARG A 12 -7.59 22.93 -2.44
C ARG A 12 -8.18 23.35 -3.80
N TRP A 13 -7.55 24.34 -4.42
CA TRP A 13 -7.85 24.73 -5.80
C TRP A 13 -7.09 23.85 -6.80
N VAL A 14 -7.78 23.42 -7.85
CA VAL A 14 -7.22 22.60 -8.93
C VAL A 14 -7.38 23.36 -10.25
N ILE A 15 -6.31 23.38 -11.05
CA ILE A 15 -6.31 23.95 -12.39
C ILE A 15 -6.80 22.87 -13.36
N ILE A 16 -7.85 23.17 -14.12
CA ILE A 16 -8.33 22.34 -15.23
C ILE A 16 -7.93 23.04 -16.53
N SER A 17 -7.10 22.39 -17.34
CA SER A 17 -6.66 22.91 -18.64
C SER A 17 -6.55 21.75 -19.63
N THR A 18 -7.63 21.50 -20.38
CA THR A 18 -7.77 20.32 -21.25
C THR A 18 -6.76 20.31 -22.41
N GLU A 19 -6.32 21.49 -22.85
CA GLU A 19 -5.37 21.63 -23.97
C GLU A 19 -3.95 21.16 -23.63
N ARG A 20 -3.59 21.08 -22.33
CA ARG A 20 -2.26 20.63 -21.89
C ARG A 20 -1.96 19.17 -22.24
N GLY A 21 -2.98 18.32 -22.37
CA GLY A 21 -2.82 16.92 -22.75
C GLY A 21 -2.28 16.72 -24.18
N ARG A 22 -2.35 17.74 -25.03
CA ARG A 22 -1.84 17.69 -26.43
C ARG A 22 -0.36 18.04 -26.54
N ARG A 23 0.29 18.44 -25.44
CA ARG A 23 1.72 18.77 -25.47
C ARG A 23 2.51 17.50 -25.79
N PRO A 24 3.50 17.57 -26.70
CA PRO A 24 4.42 16.46 -26.92
C PRO A 24 5.04 16.01 -25.59
N GLN A 25 5.12 14.70 -25.39
CA GLN A 25 5.80 14.11 -24.25
C GLN A 25 7.13 13.56 -24.74
N ASP A 26 8.22 14.12 -24.23
CA ASP A 26 9.59 13.73 -24.63
C ASP A 26 9.98 12.35 -24.08
N PHE A 27 9.24 11.86 -23.08
CA PHE A 27 9.48 10.57 -22.45
C PHE A 27 8.29 9.64 -22.65
N PRO A 28 8.47 8.50 -23.33
CA PRO A 28 7.43 7.48 -23.38
C PRO A 28 7.22 6.89 -21.98
N ARG A 29 5.99 6.46 -21.67
CA ARG A 29 5.74 5.64 -20.49
C ARG A 29 6.47 4.31 -20.67
N GLU A 30 7.49 4.08 -19.85
CA GLU A 30 8.08 2.75 -19.73
C GLU A 30 7.00 1.78 -19.24
N LYS A 31 6.90 0.63 -19.91
CA LYS A 31 6.12 -0.47 -19.37
C LYS A 31 6.87 -0.99 -18.15
N ALA A 32 6.17 -1.14 -17.03
CA ALA A 32 6.72 -1.84 -15.89
C ALA A 32 7.12 -3.25 -16.35
N VAL A 33 8.41 -3.56 -16.32
CA VAL A 33 8.90 -4.91 -16.56
C VAL A 33 8.70 -5.67 -15.26
N ARG A 34 7.94 -6.77 -15.30
CA ARG A 34 7.81 -7.66 -14.14
C ARG A 34 9.18 -8.24 -13.82
N GLN A 35 9.63 -8.06 -12.58
CA GLN A 35 10.88 -8.62 -12.13
C GLN A 35 10.66 -10.08 -11.75
N GLU A 36 11.37 -10.98 -12.42
CA GLU A 36 11.44 -12.38 -12.02
C GLU A 36 12.36 -12.49 -10.79
N GLY A 37 11.92 -13.21 -9.75
CA GLY A 37 12.75 -13.40 -8.57
C GLY A 37 12.01 -13.95 -7.35
N PHE A 38 12.76 -14.06 -6.25
CA PHE A 38 12.24 -14.47 -4.97
C PHE A 38 11.33 -13.40 -4.36
N CYS A 39 10.10 -13.76 -4.00
CA CYS A 39 9.17 -12.87 -3.32
C CYS A 39 8.86 -13.39 -1.89
N PRO A 40 9.11 -12.58 -0.83
CA PRO A 40 8.85 -12.99 0.54
C PRO A 40 7.35 -13.06 0.90
N LEU A 41 6.47 -12.56 0.03
CA LEU A 41 5.02 -12.55 0.24
C LEU A 41 4.31 -13.75 -0.42
N CYS A 42 5.02 -14.48 -1.28
CA CYS A 42 4.46 -15.66 -1.95
C CYS A 42 4.37 -16.87 -1.01
N PRO A 43 3.47 -17.83 -1.31
CA PRO A 43 3.37 -19.07 -0.58
C PRO A 43 4.70 -19.82 -0.45
N GLY A 44 4.94 -20.43 0.71
CA GLY A 44 6.20 -21.12 1.04
C GLY A 44 7.29 -20.21 1.60
N SER A 45 7.07 -18.89 1.60
CA SER A 45 7.99 -17.89 2.18
C SER A 45 7.45 -17.24 3.45
N GLU A 46 6.42 -17.80 4.09
CA GLU A 46 5.73 -17.26 5.27
C GLU A 46 6.70 -16.92 6.41
N ARG A 47 7.76 -17.71 6.57
CA ARG A 47 8.83 -17.48 7.56
C ARG A 47 9.62 -16.18 7.37
N MET A 48 9.47 -15.52 6.22
CA MET A 48 10.15 -14.27 5.87
C MET A 48 9.35 -13.02 6.26
N THR A 49 8.07 -13.20 6.56
CA THR A 49 7.18 -12.16 7.09
C THR A 49 7.10 -12.25 8.62
N PRO A 50 6.76 -11.16 9.32
CA PRO A 50 6.39 -11.23 10.73
C PRO A 50 5.15 -12.13 10.94
N PRO A 51 4.88 -12.57 12.19
CA PRO A 51 3.73 -13.43 12.50
C PRO A 51 2.42 -12.83 12.01
N GLU A 52 1.54 -13.69 11.50
CA GLU A 52 0.27 -13.27 10.92
C GLU A 52 -0.66 -12.69 11.98
N ILE A 53 -1.36 -11.62 11.60
CA ILE A 53 -2.48 -11.05 12.37
C ILE A 53 -3.77 -11.77 11.97
N MET A 54 -3.92 -12.06 10.68
CA MET A 54 -5.11 -12.68 10.12
C MET A 54 -4.75 -13.50 8.88
N VAL A 55 -5.40 -14.65 8.70
CA VAL A 55 -5.25 -15.51 7.53
C VAL A 55 -6.62 -16.05 7.12
N TYR A 56 -6.91 -15.97 5.82
CA TYR A 56 -8.05 -16.64 5.21
C TYR A 56 -7.56 -17.90 4.50
N PRO A 57 -7.86 -19.11 5.01
CA PRO A 57 -7.42 -20.34 4.38
C PRO A 57 -8.14 -20.56 3.05
N ASN A 58 -7.46 -21.18 2.08
CA ASN A 58 -8.07 -21.55 0.81
C ASN A 58 -8.88 -22.85 0.99
N PRO A 59 -10.21 -22.83 0.83
CA PRO A 59 -11.06 -23.99 1.10
C PRO A 59 -10.91 -25.11 0.06
N HIS A 60 -10.32 -24.83 -1.10
CA HIS A 60 -10.19 -25.80 -2.21
C HIS A 60 -8.92 -26.65 -2.13
N THR A 61 -8.03 -26.33 -1.19
CA THR A 61 -6.72 -26.98 -1.05
C THR A 61 -6.75 -27.76 0.25
N GLY A 62 -6.90 -29.08 0.16
CA GLY A 62 -7.26 -29.99 1.26
C GLY A 62 -6.23 -30.13 2.39
N GLY A 63 -5.90 -29.04 3.07
CA GLY A 63 -5.03 -29.01 4.26
C GLY A 63 -3.61 -28.50 4.03
N ASP A 64 -3.25 -28.11 2.80
CA ASP A 64 -1.87 -27.79 2.41
C ASP A 64 -1.35 -26.42 2.93
N GLY A 65 -2.09 -25.75 3.84
CA GLY A 65 -1.70 -24.45 4.40
C GLY A 65 -1.78 -23.28 3.42
N ARG A 66 -2.45 -23.46 2.28
CA ARG A 66 -2.69 -22.37 1.31
C ARG A 66 -3.77 -21.41 1.79
N TRP A 67 -3.69 -20.17 1.32
CA TRP A 67 -4.46 -19.03 1.84
C TRP A 67 -4.90 -18.14 0.69
N THR A 68 -6.12 -17.61 0.77
CA THR A 68 -6.58 -16.63 -0.22
C THR A 68 -6.09 -15.23 0.11
N LEU A 69 -5.97 -14.89 1.40
CA LEU A 69 -5.49 -13.60 1.87
C LEU A 69 -4.75 -13.74 3.20
N ARG A 70 -3.71 -12.93 3.40
CA ARG A 70 -2.98 -12.81 4.67
C ARG A 70 -2.79 -11.36 5.07
N VAL A 71 -2.80 -11.10 6.37
CA VAL A 71 -2.43 -9.82 6.96
C VAL A 71 -1.27 -10.04 7.91
N VAL A 72 -0.18 -9.32 7.70
CA VAL A 72 1.04 -9.40 8.51
C VAL A 72 1.45 -7.99 8.96
N PRO A 73 2.10 -7.83 10.12
CA PRO A 73 2.76 -6.58 10.47
C PRO A 73 3.78 -6.21 9.38
N ASN A 74 3.88 -4.92 9.04
CA ASN A 74 4.96 -4.47 8.17
C ASN A 74 6.30 -4.66 8.91
N LYS A 75 7.25 -5.36 8.27
CA LYS A 75 8.59 -5.62 8.81
C LYS A 75 9.38 -4.32 9.05
N PHE A 76 9.09 -3.27 8.28
CA PHE A 76 9.68 -1.95 8.38
C PHE A 76 8.59 -0.91 8.61
N PRO A 77 7.91 -0.93 9.77
CA PRO A 77 6.73 -0.13 9.98
C PRO A 77 7.08 1.35 10.15
N ALA A 78 6.17 2.23 9.73
CA ALA A 78 6.36 3.68 9.83
C ALA A 78 6.00 4.20 11.23
N LEU A 79 5.20 3.42 11.96
CA LEU A 79 4.69 3.70 13.29
C LEU A 79 4.88 2.45 14.17
N ARG A 80 4.88 2.64 15.49
CA ARG A 80 4.92 1.54 16.47
C ARG A 80 3.62 1.49 17.25
N ILE A 81 3.15 0.28 17.55
CA ILE A 81 1.91 0.08 18.32
C ILE A 81 2.10 0.35 19.82
N GLU A 82 3.36 0.35 20.28
CA GLU A 82 3.74 0.56 21.68
C GLU A 82 4.28 1.98 21.89
N GLY A 83 4.07 2.50 23.09
CA GLY A 83 4.55 3.82 23.53
C GLY A 83 3.42 4.79 23.83
N ASP A 84 3.77 5.96 24.35
CA ASP A 84 2.86 7.07 24.58
C ASP A 84 2.91 8.08 23.43
N LEU A 85 1.85 8.88 23.29
CA LEU A 85 1.74 9.88 22.22
C LEU A 85 2.80 10.99 22.31
N GLY A 86 3.44 11.21 23.47
CA GLY A 86 4.51 12.17 23.65
C GLY A 86 4.18 13.59 23.19
N LYS A 87 2.91 14.02 23.29
CA LYS A 87 2.46 15.33 22.80
C LYS A 87 3.24 16.44 23.51
N ALA A 88 3.97 17.24 22.73
CA ALA A 88 4.76 18.34 23.26
C ALA A 88 4.85 19.49 22.25
N GLY A 89 4.94 20.71 22.76
CA GLY A 89 5.28 21.89 21.96
C GLY A 89 6.80 22.05 21.81
N GLU A 90 7.23 22.51 20.65
CA GLU A 90 8.60 22.91 20.33
C GLU A 90 8.58 24.29 19.66
N GLY A 91 8.62 25.33 20.49
CA GLY A 91 8.46 26.71 20.03
C GLY A 91 7.07 26.96 19.45
N ILE A 92 6.99 27.23 18.15
CA ILE A 92 5.73 27.42 17.40
C ILE A 92 5.18 26.12 16.79
N TYR A 93 5.88 25.00 16.99
CA TYR A 93 5.54 23.69 16.42
C TYR A 93 4.99 22.75 17.48
N ASP A 94 4.18 21.78 17.06
CA ASP A 94 3.77 20.64 17.87
C ASP A 94 4.49 19.38 17.38
N LYS A 95 4.90 18.52 18.30
CA LYS A 95 5.47 17.20 18.01
C LYS A 95 4.77 16.09 18.79
N MET A 96 4.80 14.90 18.19
CA MET A 96 4.23 13.68 18.74
C MET A 96 5.07 12.47 18.34
N ASN A 97 5.02 11.42 19.15
CA ASN A 97 5.61 10.14 18.80
C ASN A 97 4.80 9.45 17.68
N GLY A 98 5.48 8.65 16.86
CA GLY A 98 4.87 7.89 15.76
C GLY A 98 4.15 6.64 16.25
N ILE A 99 2.98 6.81 16.88
CA ILE A 99 2.18 5.70 17.42
C ILE A 99 1.11 5.26 16.40
N GLY A 100 1.07 3.96 16.11
CA GLY A 100 0.11 3.35 15.19
C GLY A 100 0.55 1.98 14.68
N ALA A 101 -0.41 1.24 14.12
CA ALA A 101 -0.14 -0.03 13.44
C ALA A 101 0.15 0.22 11.94
N HIS A 102 1.14 -0.49 11.41
CA HIS A 102 1.41 -0.53 9.98
C HIS A 102 1.48 -2.01 9.57
N GLU A 103 0.54 -2.40 8.73
CA GLU A 103 0.33 -3.78 8.29
C GLU A 103 0.46 -3.87 6.77
N VAL A 104 0.73 -5.08 6.29
CA VAL A 104 0.74 -5.44 4.87
C VAL A 104 -0.39 -6.45 4.65
N VAL A 105 -1.29 -6.11 3.74
CA VAL A 105 -2.34 -7.02 3.25
C VAL A 105 -1.81 -7.68 1.99
N ILE A 106 -1.72 -9.01 2.02
CA ILE A 106 -1.30 -9.84 0.90
C ILE A 106 -2.58 -10.41 0.30
N GLU A 107 -2.99 -9.83 -0.83
CA GLU A 107 -4.33 -9.99 -1.40
C GLU A 107 -4.56 -11.33 -2.09
N THR A 108 -3.48 -12.01 -2.49
CA THR A 108 -3.54 -13.29 -3.21
C THR A 108 -2.26 -14.09 -3.04
N GLU A 109 -2.39 -15.42 -3.09
CA GLU A 109 -1.28 -16.36 -3.15
C GLU A 109 -0.59 -16.41 -4.52
N GLN A 110 -1.22 -15.81 -5.55
CA GLN A 110 -0.71 -15.81 -6.93
C GLN A 110 0.06 -14.52 -7.22
N HIS A 111 1.37 -14.63 -7.40
CA HIS A 111 2.30 -13.49 -7.59
C HIS A 111 1.92 -12.57 -8.77
N ASP A 112 1.36 -13.16 -9.82
CA ASP A 112 1.19 -12.51 -11.13
C ASP A 112 -0.18 -11.88 -11.33
N LEU A 113 -1.06 -11.96 -10.34
CA LEU A 113 -2.40 -11.38 -10.39
C LEU A 113 -2.41 -10.02 -9.70
N ASP A 114 -3.05 -9.05 -10.35
CA ASP A 114 -3.43 -7.78 -9.74
C ASP A 114 -4.81 -7.90 -9.08
N ILE A 115 -5.16 -6.95 -8.21
CA ILE A 115 -6.45 -6.94 -7.51
C ILE A 115 -7.67 -7.00 -8.46
N PHE A 116 -7.54 -6.49 -9.68
CA PHE A 116 -8.61 -6.47 -10.69
C PHE A 116 -8.78 -7.80 -11.42
N ASP A 117 -7.81 -8.72 -11.29
CA ASP A 117 -7.90 -10.07 -11.85
C ASP A 117 -8.62 -11.05 -10.91
N LEU A 118 -8.87 -10.63 -9.66
CA LEU A 118 -9.56 -11.43 -8.66
C LEU A 118 -11.08 -11.46 -8.94
N PRO A 119 -11.76 -12.60 -8.66
CA PRO A 119 -13.18 -12.81 -8.97
C PRO A 119 -14.16 -11.99 -8.12
#